data_AF-A0A7X3HR39-F1
#
_entry.id   AF-A0A7X3HR39-F1
#
_cell.length_a   1.000
_cell.length_b   1.000
_cell.length_c   1.000
_cell.angle_alpha   90.00
_cell.angle_beta   90.00
_cell.angle_gamma   90.00
#
_symmetry.space_group_name_H-M   'P 1'
#
loop_
_entity.id
_entity.type
_entity.pdbx_description
1 polymer ?
#
loop_
_entity_poly.entity_id
_entity_poly.type
_entity_poly.pdbx_seq_one_letter_code
_entity_poly.pdbx_strand_id
1 'polypeptide(L)'
;MNEETTLDNLEELTELALRPHWAIGLAEGYMQRGAQLCTRDGRRMGNAVVAGFETRGEKTFAVAVTDVGTVMRLTQGELAECFHEPKWLMDVVSHAGVQRARIAGETLP
;
A
#
# COMPACT_ATOMS: atom_id res chain seq x y z
N MET A 1 -23.84 -7.51 23.15
CA MET A 1 -22.90 -6.43 22.79
C MET A 1 -21.70 -6.67 23.67
N ASN A 2 -20.70 -7.31 23.10
CA ASN A 2 -19.61 -7.95 23.85
C ASN A 2 -18.53 -6.90 24.11
N GLU A 3 -18.03 -6.83 25.34
CA GLU A 3 -17.07 -5.82 25.79
C GLU A 3 -15.81 -5.79 24.89
N GLU A 4 -15.41 -6.94 24.37
CA GLU A 4 -14.29 -7.16 23.43
C GLU A 4 -14.44 -6.35 22.13
N THR A 5 -15.62 -6.37 21.50
CA THR A 5 -15.92 -5.56 20.30
C THR A 5 -15.87 -4.06 20.58
N THR A 6 -16.10 -3.66 21.82
CA THR A 6 -16.08 -2.24 22.23
C THR A 6 -14.67 -1.71 22.42
N LEU A 7 -13.73 -2.57 22.86
CA LEU A 7 -12.32 -2.23 23.05
C LEU A 7 -11.57 -2.18 21.72
N ASP A 8 -11.80 -3.13 20.82
CA ASP A 8 -11.19 -3.15 19.47
C ASP A 8 -11.56 -1.86 18.70
N ASN A 9 -12.83 -1.46 18.79
CA ASN A 9 -13.30 -0.20 18.18
C ASN A 9 -12.61 1.04 18.78
N LEU A 10 -12.26 1.02 20.07
CA LEU A 10 -11.64 2.17 20.73
C LEU A 10 -10.16 2.30 20.36
N GLU A 11 -9.45 1.18 20.24
CA GLU A 11 -8.06 1.14 19.78
C GLU A 11 -7.95 1.63 18.34
N GLU A 12 -8.80 1.11 17.43
CA GLU A 12 -8.84 1.52 16.04
C GLU A 12 -9.15 3.02 15.87
N LEU A 13 -10.12 3.54 16.63
CA LEU A 13 -10.44 4.97 16.64
C LEU A 13 -9.28 5.83 17.16
N THR A 14 -8.53 5.33 18.15
CA THR A 14 -7.36 6.03 18.69
C THR A 14 -6.23 6.05 17.66
N GLU A 15 -5.98 4.94 16.99
CA GLU A 15 -4.98 4.86 15.91
C GLU A 15 -5.33 5.81 14.77
N LEU A 16 -6.60 5.84 14.35
CA LEU A 16 -7.06 6.74 13.29
C LEU A 16 -6.95 8.22 13.70
N ALA A 17 -7.12 8.56 14.99
CA ALA A 17 -6.92 9.92 15.49
C ALA A 17 -5.45 10.35 15.47
N LEU A 18 -4.52 9.39 15.60
CA LEU A 18 -3.06 9.62 15.59
C LEU A 18 -2.42 9.31 14.23
N ARG A 19 -3.22 9.08 13.19
CA ARG A 19 -2.71 8.71 11.88
C ARG A 19 -1.83 9.82 11.29
N PRO A 20 -0.84 9.47 10.46
CA PRO A 20 -0.11 10.46 9.67
C PRO A 20 -1.07 11.32 8.82
N HIS A 21 -0.77 12.60 8.62
CA HIS A 21 -1.63 13.52 7.87
C HIS A 21 -1.94 13.08 6.43
N TRP A 22 -1.07 12.26 5.84
CA TRP A 22 -1.22 11.70 4.50
C TRP A 22 -2.04 10.40 4.47
N ALA A 23 -2.27 9.76 5.62
CA ALA A 23 -2.98 8.50 5.70
C ALA A 23 -4.49 8.71 5.57
N ILE A 24 -5.13 7.89 4.74
CA ILE A 24 -6.58 7.94 4.50
C ILE A 24 -7.34 6.85 5.26
N GLY A 25 -6.64 5.88 5.85
CA GLY A 25 -7.23 4.78 6.62
C GLY A 25 -6.19 3.74 7.03
N LEU A 26 -6.62 2.72 7.77
CA LEU A 26 -5.81 1.54 8.08
C LEU A 26 -5.81 0.58 6.90
N ALA A 27 -4.68 -0.09 6.69
CA ALA A 27 -4.57 -1.15 5.70
C ALA A 27 -4.94 -2.51 6.32
N GLU A 28 -5.66 -3.32 5.56
CA GLU A 28 -6.00 -4.71 5.89
C GLU A 28 -4.87 -5.69 5.50
N GLY A 29 -3.92 -5.24 4.69
CA GLY A 29 -2.75 -6.02 4.30
C GLY A 29 -2.16 -5.57 2.95
N TYR A 30 -1.23 -6.38 2.44
CA TYR A 30 -0.48 -6.10 1.21
C TYR A 30 -1.35 -5.96 -0.04
N MET A 31 -2.41 -6.76 -0.15
CA MET A 31 -3.24 -6.85 -1.35
C MET A 31 -4.43 -5.87 -1.32
N GLN A 32 -4.19 -4.64 -0.86
CA GLN A 32 -5.18 -3.58 -0.83
C GLN A 32 -4.67 -2.34 -1.58
N ARG A 33 -5.52 -1.78 -2.45
CA ARG A 33 -5.17 -0.57 -3.19
C ARG A 33 -4.94 0.58 -2.22
N GLY A 34 -3.85 1.31 -2.39
CA GLY A 34 -3.40 2.36 -1.49
C GLY A 34 -2.53 1.87 -0.33
N ALA A 35 -2.31 0.56 -0.17
CA ALA A 35 -1.40 0.04 0.85
C ALA A 35 -0.02 0.71 0.74
N GLN A 36 0.40 1.35 1.83
CA GLN A 36 1.69 2.00 1.96
C GLN A 36 2.78 0.95 2.22
N LEU A 37 3.71 0.82 1.29
CA LEU A 37 4.74 -0.21 1.33
C LEU A 37 6.07 0.40 1.78
N CYS A 38 6.34 0.33 3.09
CA CYS A 38 7.65 0.63 3.67
C CYS A 38 8.65 -0.48 3.32
N THR A 39 9.73 -0.14 2.62
CA THR A 39 10.77 -1.12 2.28
C THR A 39 11.50 -1.64 3.53
N ARG A 40 11.85 -2.93 3.54
CA ARG A 40 12.71 -3.53 4.58
C ARG A 40 14.18 -3.14 4.42
N ASP A 41 14.61 -2.92 3.18
CA ASP A 41 15.98 -2.55 2.82
C ASP A 41 15.98 -1.45 1.76
N GLY A 42 16.03 -0.21 2.24
CA GLY A 42 16.00 0.99 1.41
C GLY A 42 17.18 1.15 0.45
N ARG A 43 18.19 0.27 0.50
CA ARG A 43 19.30 0.27 -0.46
C ARG A 43 18.92 -0.32 -1.81
N ARG A 44 17.99 -1.28 -1.83
CA ARG A 44 17.60 -2.01 -3.05
C ARG A 44 16.43 -1.35 -3.77
N MET A 45 15.48 -0.79 -3.02
CA MET A 45 14.33 -0.08 -3.56
C MET A 45 13.83 0.97 -2.56
N GLY A 46 13.15 2.00 -3.05
CA GLY A 46 12.43 2.94 -2.20
C GLY A 46 11.12 2.36 -1.67
N ASN A 47 10.40 3.16 -0.88
CA ASN A 47 9.02 2.86 -0.52
C ASN A 47 8.14 2.88 -1.77
N ALA A 48 6.98 2.25 -1.66
CA ALA A 48 6.00 2.16 -2.73
C ALA A 48 4.58 2.26 -2.22
N VAL A 49 3.64 2.35 -3.16
CA VAL A 49 2.20 2.23 -2.91
C VAL A 49 1.59 1.23 -3.88
N VAL A 50 0.60 0.44 -3.43
CA VAL A 50 -0.18 -0.42 -4.33
C VAL A 50 -1.16 0.45 -5.14
N ALA A 51 -0.91 0.60 -6.44
CA ALA A 51 -1.74 1.39 -7.33
C ALA A 51 -2.99 0.63 -7.80
N GLY A 52 -2.92 -0.70 -7.88
CA GLY A 52 -4.02 -1.58 -8.22
C GLY A 52 -3.54 -3.00 -8.45
N PHE A 53 -4.27 -3.79 -9.25
CA PHE A 53 -4.01 -5.21 -9.42
C PHE A 53 -4.12 -5.66 -10.88
N GLU A 54 -3.30 -6.63 -11.25
CA GLU A 54 -3.37 -7.34 -12.53
C GLU A 54 -3.50 -8.84 -12.28
N THR A 55 -4.43 -9.50 -12.97
CA THR A 55 -4.53 -10.96 -12.95
C THR A 55 -3.94 -11.53 -14.23
N ARG A 56 -3.01 -12.48 -14.09
CA ARG A 56 -2.40 -13.20 -15.23
C ARG A 56 -2.47 -14.70 -14.97
N GLY A 57 -3.31 -15.39 -15.74
CA GLY A 57 -3.65 -16.79 -15.46
C GLY A 57 -4.35 -16.91 -14.09
N GLU A 58 -3.86 -17.80 -13.25
CA GLU A 58 -4.39 -18.05 -11.90
C GLU A 58 -3.72 -17.19 -10.81
N LYS A 59 -2.84 -16.25 -11.19
CA LYS A 59 -2.09 -15.42 -10.24
C LYS A 59 -2.55 -13.97 -10.29
N THR A 60 -2.73 -13.38 -9.10
CA THR A 60 -2.98 -11.96 -8.91
C THR A 60 -1.69 -11.27 -8.48
N PHE A 61 -1.37 -10.17 -9.17
CA PHE A 61 -0.21 -9.33 -8.89
C PHE A 61 -0.69 -7.96 -8.42
N ALA A 62 -0.12 -7.46 -7.34
CA ALA A 62 -0.21 -6.05 -7.00
C ALA A 62 0.69 -5.26 -7.95
N VAL A 63 0.13 -4.19 -8.52
CA VAL A 63 0.89 -3.17 -9.24
C VAL A 63 1.36 -2.15 -8.23
N ALA A 64 2.61 -2.28 -7.78
CA ALA A 64 3.23 -1.37 -6.82
C ALA A 64 4.04 -0.28 -7.55
N VAL A 65 3.93 0.97 -7.10
CA VAL A 65 4.66 2.10 -7.67
C VAL A 65 5.54 2.73 -6.60
N THR A 66 6.85 2.75 -6.83
CA THR A 66 7.81 3.37 -5.91
C THR A 66 7.68 4.89 -5.89
N ASP A 67 8.20 5.55 -4.86
CA ASP A 67 8.22 7.01 -4.74
C ASP A 67 8.87 7.73 -5.94
N VAL A 68 9.84 7.09 -6.60
CA VAL A 68 10.52 7.60 -7.80
C VAL A 68 9.78 7.31 -9.11
N GLY A 69 8.72 6.49 -9.07
CA GLY A 69 7.84 6.19 -10.21
C GLY A 69 8.11 4.85 -10.90
N THR A 70 9.01 4.01 -10.38
CA THR A 70 9.20 2.65 -10.90
C THR A 70 7.97 1.79 -10.61
N VAL A 71 7.45 1.12 -11.64
CA VAL A 71 6.30 0.21 -11.57
C VAL A 71 6.78 -1.23 -11.42
N MET A 72 6.23 -1.96 -10.44
CA MET A 72 6.53 -3.35 -10.15
C MET A 72 5.24 -4.16 -10.11
N ARG A 73 5.31 -5.43 -10.54
CA ARG A 73 4.20 -6.38 -10.50
C ARG A 73 4.62 -7.53 -9.60
N LEU A 74 4.10 -7.53 -8.39
CA LEU A 74 4.56 -8.41 -7.31
C LEU A 74 3.40 -9.24 -6.78
N THR A 75 3.65 -10.51 -6.50
CA THR A 75 2.76 -11.36 -5.72
C THR A 75 2.77 -10.92 -4.25
N GLN A 76 1.79 -11.37 -3.47
CA GLN A 76 1.77 -11.12 -2.02
C GLN A 76 3.03 -11.64 -1.31
N GLY A 77 3.58 -12.79 -1.74
CA GLY A 77 4.81 -13.34 -1.18
C GLY A 77 6.01 -12.42 -1.42
N GLU A 78 6.18 -11.96 -2.66
CA GLU A 78 7.26 -11.02 -3.03
C GLU A 78 7.11 -9.67 -2.31
N LEU A 79 5.87 -9.19 -2.11
CA LEU A 79 5.62 -8.01 -1.29
C LEU A 79 6.08 -8.21 0.15
N ALA A 80 5.74 -9.34 0.78
CA ALA A 80 6.13 -9.63 2.16
C ALA A 80 7.65 -9.77 2.34
N GLU A 81 8.36 -10.26 1.32
CA GLU A 81 9.82 -10.32 1.29
C GLU A 81 10.47 -8.94 1.17
N CYS A 82 9.87 -8.02 0.41
CA CYS A 82 10.45 -6.71 0.11
C CYS A 82 10.06 -5.61 1.10
N PHE A 83 8.85 -5.70 1.67
CA PHE A 83 8.22 -4.64 2.44
C PHE A 83 7.78 -5.13 3.82
N HIS A 84 7.73 -4.19 4.77
CA HIS A 84 7.02 -4.40 6.02
C HIS A 84 5.52 -4.51 5.75
N GLU A 85 4.79 -5.15 6.68
CA GLU A 85 3.34 -5.22 6.60
C GLU A 85 2.76 -3.80 6.62
N PRO A 86 1.89 -3.45 5.65
CA PRO A 86 1.38 -2.10 5.55
C PRO A 86 0.42 -1.83 6.70
N LYS A 87 0.64 -0.72 7.40
CA LYS A 87 -0.29 -0.23 8.43
C LYS A 87 -1.33 0.74 7.86
N TRP A 88 -0.92 1.54 6.87
CA TRP A 88 -1.70 2.68 6.42
C TRP A 88 -2.04 2.59 4.94
N LEU A 89 -3.19 3.16 4.59
CA LEU A 89 -3.57 3.46 3.23
C LEU A 89 -3.20 4.89 2.88
N MET A 90 -2.80 5.09 1.63
CA MET A 90 -2.54 6.38 1.00
C MET A 90 -3.51 6.61 -0.15
N ASP A 91 -3.77 7.89 -0.43
CA ASP A 91 -4.42 8.25 -1.68
C ASP A 91 -3.46 8.03 -2.87
N VAL A 92 -3.72 6.99 -3.64
CA VAL A 92 -2.97 6.62 -4.84
C VAL A 92 -2.96 7.75 -5.87
N VAL A 93 -4.04 8.55 -5.96
CA VAL A 93 -4.14 9.60 -6.97
C VAL A 93 -3.17 10.74 -6.68
N SER A 94 -2.99 11.12 -5.42
CA SER A 94 -2.03 12.18 -5.04
C SER A 94 -0.59 11.70 -4.91
N HIS A 95 -0.33 10.39 -4.97
CA HIS A 95 1.01 9.83 -4.81
C HIS A 95 1.97 10.27 -5.94
N ALA A 96 3.09 10.91 -5.57
CA ALA A 96 4.04 11.48 -6.52
C ALA A 96 4.62 10.44 -7.48
N GLY A 97 4.98 9.25 -7.00
CA GLY A 97 5.47 8.16 -7.83
C GLY A 97 4.44 7.69 -8.87
N VAL A 98 3.16 7.65 -8.51
CA VAL A 98 2.06 7.26 -9.42
C VAL A 98 1.89 8.30 -10.52
N GLN A 99 1.97 9.58 -10.18
CA GLN A 99 1.92 10.67 -11.15
C GLN A 99 3.11 10.62 -12.12
N ARG A 100 4.33 10.36 -11.61
CA ARG A 100 5.53 10.19 -12.44
C ARG A 100 5.38 9.03 -13.42
N ALA A 101 4.90 7.87 -12.95
CA ALA A 101 4.66 6.70 -13.79
C ALA A 101 3.67 7.02 -14.93
N ARG A 102 2.54 7.67 -14.61
CA ARG A 102 1.55 8.10 -15.63
C ARG A 102 2.13 9.05 -16.67
N ILE A 103 2.92 10.03 -16.23
CA ILE A 103 3.60 10.98 -17.15
C ILE A 103 4.59 10.24 -18.06
N ALA A 104 5.25 9.19 -17.56
CA ALA A 104 6.14 8.33 -18.34
C ALA A 104 5.40 7.37 -19.30
N GLY A 105 4.07 7.39 -19.33
CA GLY A 105 3.25 6.56 -20.23
C GLY A 105 2.83 5.21 -19.65
N GLU A 106 3.09 4.94 -18.38
CA GLU A 106 2.63 3.72 -17.72
C GLU A 106 1.10 3.73 -17.58
N THR A 107 0.47 2.65 -18.02
CA THR A 107 -0.97 2.42 -17.79
C THR A 107 -1.13 1.67 -16.48
N LEU A 108 -1.61 2.36 -15.45
CA LEU A 108 -1.84 1.79 -14.13
C LEU A 108 -3.34 1.43 -13.97
N PRO A 109 -3.66 0.27 -13.36
CA PRO A 109 -5.04 -0.16 -13.09
C PRO A 109 -5.77 0.72 -12.06
#